data_AF-A0A5J4KUU9-F1
#
_entry.id   AF-A0A5J4KUU9-F1
#
_cell.length_a   1.000
_cell.length_b   1.000
_cell.length_c   1.000
_cell.angle_alpha   90.00
_cell.angle_beta   90.00
_cell.angle_gamma   90.00
#
_symmetry.space_group_name_H-M   'P 1'
#
loop_
_entity.id
_entity.type
_entity.pdbx_description
1 polymer ?
#
loop_
_entity_poly.entity_id
_entity_poly.type
_entity_poly.pdbx_seq_one_letter_code
_entity_poly.pdbx_strand_id
1 'polypeptide(L)'
;MPQQYYTASEAQQKLGFSRAAFFRKVKQGTIHKVVLPGMKQGVYPKRDIDALALSMQTVFEQFQDITFSASSAADQQEEMEIGIRAFGKDFITPLAERIAFQQKCEFTFHSLKAHGKVVGYFSLFRFTDTFLDKILHGEQVERNITIHDFLPFTRLESFNLYIDVLAIDPLLSHHLRNLYAGLLVSHLFHLLVSLQKNGYLIDKIYTITSTRESDNLAARAGFQKVQTRSLAPNRVVWELPLGEKQVQLLSSFWQG
;
A
#
# COMPACT_ATOMS: atom_id res chain seq x y z
N MET A 1 15.17 -42.99 6.38
CA MET A 1 14.68 -42.13 5.28
C MET A 1 15.88 -41.66 4.49
N PRO A 2 15.87 -41.65 3.15
CA PRO A 2 16.96 -41.04 2.40
C PRO A 2 17.08 -39.57 2.84
N GLN A 3 18.30 -39.14 3.13
CA GLN A 3 18.69 -37.88 3.80
C GLN A 3 18.25 -36.59 3.07
N GLN A 4 17.51 -36.73 1.97
CA GLN A 4 17.13 -35.69 1.00
C GLN A 4 15.66 -35.26 1.11
N TYR A 5 14.87 -35.84 2.02
CA TYR A 5 13.44 -35.54 2.15
C TYR A 5 13.03 -35.25 3.58
N TYR A 6 12.04 -34.37 3.72
CA TYR A 6 11.29 -34.15 4.95
C TYR A 6 9.96 -34.90 4.94
N THR A 7 9.56 -35.35 6.13
CA THR A 7 8.17 -35.69 6.44
C THR A 7 7.29 -34.43 6.50
N ALA A 8 5.97 -34.61 6.50
CA ALA A 8 5.04 -33.47 6.62
C ALA A 8 5.26 -32.67 7.92
N SER A 9 5.55 -33.35 9.03
CA SER A 9 5.77 -32.68 10.32
C SER A 9 7.06 -31.86 10.32
N GLU A 10 8.15 -32.40 9.77
CA GLU A 10 9.43 -31.70 9.68
C GLU A 10 9.33 -30.49 8.74
N ALA A 11 8.70 -30.65 7.58
CA ALA A 11 8.50 -29.54 6.64
C ALA A 11 7.59 -28.45 7.24
N GLN A 12 6.53 -28.84 7.95
CA GLN A 12 5.65 -27.91 8.65
C GLN A 12 6.42 -27.11 9.71
N GLN A 13 7.20 -27.80 10.55
CA GLN A 13 8.00 -27.16 11.60
C GLN A 13 9.05 -26.22 11.00
N LYS A 14 9.73 -26.65 9.94
CA LYS A 14 10.76 -25.84 9.25
C LYS A 14 10.19 -24.56 8.65
N LEU A 15 8.97 -24.60 8.12
CA LEU A 15 8.29 -23.45 7.52
C LEU A 15 7.47 -22.63 8.54
N GLY A 16 7.31 -23.10 9.78
CA GLY A 16 6.50 -22.42 10.80
C GLY A 16 4.99 -22.36 10.49
N PHE A 17 4.48 -23.22 9.60
CA PHE A 17 3.05 -23.21 9.25
C PHE A 17 2.19 -24.01 10.25
N SER A 18 0.95 -23.58 10.45
CA SER A 18 -0.06 -24.46 11.03
C SER A 18 -0.35 -25.62 10.08
N ARG A 19 -0.80 -26.76 10.63
CA ARG A 19 -1.14 -27.95 9.84
C ARG A 19 -2.11 -27.62 8.69
N ALA A 20 -3.16 -26.84 8.98
CA ALA A 20 -4.15 -26.45 7.99
C ALA A 20 -3.55 -25.58 6.86
N ALA A 21 -2.72 -24.59 7.21
CA ALA A 21 -2.06 -23.72 6.24
C ALA A 21 -1.07 -24.49 5.36
N PHE A 22 -0.30 -25.41 5.95
CA PHE A 22 0.64 -26.26 5.22
C PHE A 22 -0.07 -27.11 4.16
N PHE A 23 -1.10 -27.87 4.54
CA PHE A 23 -1.82 -28.72 3.58
C PHE A 23 -2.61 -27.91 2.53
N ARG A 24 -3.08 -26.71 2.87
CA ARG A 24 -3.67 -25.80 1.88
C ARG A 24 -2.64 -25.41 0.80
N LYS A 25 -1.42 -25.04 1.20
CA LYS A 25 -0.32 -24.70 0.27
C LYS A 25 0.17 -25.90 -0.55
N VAL A 26 0.15 -27.10 0.02
CA VAL A 26 0.40 -28.35 -0.73
C VAL A 26 -0.68 -28.58 -1.79
N LYS A 27 -1.96 -28.42 -1.43
CA LYS A 27 -3.09 -28.56 -2.36
C LYS A 27 -3.05 -27.53 -3.49
N GLN A 28 -2.56 -26.32 -3.20
CA GLN A 28 -2.34 -25.24 -4.17
C GLN A 28 -1.11 -25.46 -5.05
N GLY A 29 -0.30 -26.50 -4.79
CA GLY A 29 0.92 -26.79 -5.56
C GLY A 29 2.12 -25.90 -5.18
N THR A 30 1.98 -24.98 -4.23
CA THR A 30 3.08 -24.11 -3.75
C THR A 30 4.16 -24.92 -3.04
N ILE A 31 3.78 -25.97 -2.31
CA ILE A 31 4.72 -26.90 -1.68
C ILE A 31 4.66 -28.21 -2.45
N HIS A 32 5.76 -28.58 -3.10
CA HIS A 32 5.84 -29.78 -3.92
C HIS A 32 5.89 -31.04 -3.05
N LYS A 33 4.93 -31.95 -3.26
CA LYS A 33 4.83 -33.24 -2.59
C LYS A 33 5.19 -34.36 -3.57
N VAL A 34 6.13 -35.21 -3.19
CA VAL A 34 6.57 -36.37 -3.97
C VAL A 34 6.10 -37.65 -3.28
N VAL A 35 5.57 -38.61 -4.03
CA VAL A 35 5.27 -39.95 -3.51
C VAL A 35 6.29 -40.91 -4.10
N LEU A 36 7.18 -41.45 -3.27
CA LEU A 36 8.24 -42.36 -3.73
C LEU A 36 7.66 -43.74 -4.09
N PRO A 37 8.28 -44.48 -5.02
CA PRO A 37 7.84 -45.83 -5.36
C PRO A 37 7.73 -46.73 -4.13
N GLY A 38 6.60 -47.41 -3.98
CA GLY A 38 6.32 -48.30 -2.84
C GLY A 38 5.86 -47.60 -1.55
N MET A 39 5.78 -46.26 -1.51
CA MET A 39 5.28 -45.53 -0.34
C MET A 39 3.83 -45.07 -0.53
N LYS A 40 3.03 -45.19 0.54
CA LYS A 40 1.65 -44.64 0.58
C LYS A 40 1.61 -43.17 1.02
N GLN A 41 2.63 -42.72 1.74
CA GLN A 41 2.75 -41.35 2.24
C GLN A 41 3.69 -40.54 1.35
N GLY A 42 3.32 -39.30 1.07
CA GLY A 42 4.20 -38.40 0.34
C GLY A 42 5.19 -37.70 1.26
N VAL A 43 6.33 -37.35 0.68
CA VAL A 43 7.47 -36.67 1.30
C VAL A 43 7.74 -35.36 0.55
N TYR A 44 8.58 -34.51 1.14
CA TYR A 44 8.86 -33.16 0.63
C TYR A 44 10.36 -33.02 0.38
N PRO A 45 10.81 -32.67 -0.84
CA PRO A 45 12.23 -32.51 -1.12
C PRO A 45 12.85 -31.48 -0.17
N LYS A 46 13.92 -31.87 0.53
CA LYS A 46 14.57 -31.03 1.54
C LYS A 46 15.07 -29.72 0.93
N ARG A 47 15.67 -29.79 -0.26
CA ARG A 47 16.12 -28.62 -1.04
C ARG A 47 15.02 -27.58 -1.22
N ASP A 48 13.82 -28.02 -1.60
CA ASP A 48 12.73 -27.11 -1.93
C ASP A 48 12.13 -26.48 -0.66
N ILE A 49 12.01 -27.27 0.43
CA ILE A 49 11.58 -26.76 1.73
C ILE A 49 12.61 -25.81 2.33
N ASP A 50 13.90 -26.13 2.26
CA ASP A 50 14.97 -25.28 2.77
C ASP A 50 15.07 -23.98 1.97
N ALA A 51 14.94 -24.03 0.65
CA ALA A 51 14.87 -22.82 -0.19
C ALA A 51 13.65 -21.95 0.15
N LEU A 52 12.50 -22.57 0.37
CA LEU A 52 11.29 -21.85 0.79
C LEU A 52 11.45 -21.25 2.19
N ALA A 53 12.00 -22.00 3.14
CA ALA A 53 12.27 -21.52 4.50
C ALA A 53 13.25 -20.35 4.49
N LEU A 54 14.33 -20.45 3.70
CA LEU A 54 15.29 -19.37 3.53
C LEU A 54 14.62 -18.13 2.94
N SER A 55 13.79 -18.29 1.90
CA SER A 55 13.06 -17.16 1.33
C SER A 55 12.12 -16.49 2.33
N MET A 56 11.44 -17.28 3.18
CA MET A 56 10.56 -16.77 4.21
C MET A 56 11.33 -16.06 5.33
N GLN A 57 12.50 -16.59 5.71
CA GLN A 57 13.34 -16.02 6.75
C GLN A 57 13.99 -14.72 6.28
N THR A 58 14.51 -14.66 5.06
CA THR A 58 15.03 -13.40 4.48
C THR A 58 13.94 -12.34 4.42
N VAL A 59 12.72 -12.74 4.06
CA VAL A 59 11.56 -11.85 4.08
C VAL A 59 11.24 -11.40 5.51
N PHE A 60 11.29 -12.29 6.51
CA PHE A 60 11.08 -11.95 7.93
C PHE A 60 12.14 -11.01 8.51
N GLU A 61 13.41 -11.23 8.18
CA GLU A 61 14.54 -10.37 8.56
C GLU A 61 14.42 -8.99 7.90
N GLN A 62 13.93 -8.92 6.66
CA GLN A 62 13.58 -7.66 6.00
C GLN A 62 12.41 -6.91 6.67
N PHE A 63 11.53 -7.62 7.40
CA PHE A 63 10.39 -7.00 8.10
C PHE A 63 10.75 -6.43 9.48
N GLN A 64 11.87 -6.84 10.10
CA GLN A 64 12.19 -6.40 11.46
C GLN A 64 12.47 -4.89 11.57
N ASP A 65 12.80 -4.22 10.46
CA ASP A 65 13.08 -2.78 10.42
C ASP A 65 12.08 -2.00 9.54
N ILE A 66 10.85 -2.50 9.39
CA ILE A 66 9.80 -1.77 8.67
C ILE A 66 9.06 -0.84 9.62
N THR A 67 9.03 0.44 9.29
CA THR A 67 8.33 1.45 10.07
C THR A 67 7.42 2.30 9.20
N PHE A 68 6.28 2.68 9.76
CA PHE A 68 5.38 3.67 9.19
C PHE A 68 5.30 4.85 10.13
N SER A 69 5.38 6.05 9.58
CA SER A 69 5.25 7.28 10.37
C SER A 69 4.71 8.41 9.51
N ALA A 70 4.18 9.44 10.16
CA ALA A 70 4.10 10.76 9.53
C ALA A 70 5.51 11.17 9.07
N SER A 71 5.60 11.81 7.91
CA SER A 71 6.88 12.11 7.26
C SER A 71 7.58 13.28 7.96
N SER A 72 8.81 13.05 8.42
CA SER A 72 9.71 14.14 8.83
C SER A 72 10.19 14.95 7.62
N ALA A 73 10.82 16.09 7.85
CA ALA A 73 11.41 16.89 6.75
C ALA A 73 12.48 16.09 5.98
N ALA A 74 13.27 15.26 6.67
CA ALA A 74 14.25 14.38 6.03
C ALA A 74 13.57 13.28 5.20
N ASP A 75 12.51 12.67 5.74
CA ASP A 75 11.72 11.69 4.99
C ASP A 75 11.14 12.33 3.71
N GLN A 76 10.56 13.53 3.81
CA GLN A 76 9.97 14.24 2.66
C GLN A 76 10.99 14.56 1.56
N GLN A 77 12.26 14.75 1.91
CA GLN A 77 13.32 14.92 0.91
C GLN A 77 13.54 13.60 0.13
N GLU A 78 13.63 12.46 0.82
CA GLU A 78 13.74 11.14 0.16
C GLU A 78 12.49 10.81 -0.67
N GLU A 79 11.30 11.15 -0.17
CA GLU A 79 10.03 11.01 -0.88
C GLU A 79 10.01 11.81 -2.18
N MET A 80 10.53 13.05 -2.16
CA MET A 80 10.65 13.85 -3.38
C MET A 80 11.53 13.15 -4.41
N GLU A 81 12.64 12.54 -4.00
CA GLU A 81 13.49 11.79 -4.92
C GLU A 81 12.76 10.58 -5.51
N ILE A 82 12.00 9.84 -4.70
CA ILE A 82 11.13 8.75 -5.18
C ILE A 82 10.10 9.30 -6.18
N GLY A 83 9.43 10.40 -5.85
CA GLY A 83 8.45 11.05 -6.70
C GLY A 83 9.05 11.51 -8.03
N ILE A 84 10.24 12.13 -8.01
CA ILE A 84 10.96 12.54 -9.23
C ILE A 84 11.25 11.31 -10.11
N ARG A 85 11.68 10.19 -9.53
CA ARG A 85 11.92 8.95 -10.29
C ARG A 85 10.63 8.33 -10.85
N ALA A 86 9.53 8.42 -10.10
CA ALA A 86 8.25 7.80 -10.46
C ALA A 86 7.44 8.63 -11.47
N PHE A 87 7.44 9.96 -11.33
CA PHE A 87 6.53 10.86 -12.05
C PHE A 87 7.26 11.95 -12.86
N GLY A 88 8.54 12.19 -12.59
CA GLY A 88 9.31 13.28 -13.18
C GLY A 88 9.31 14.54 -12.31
N LYS A 89 10.34 15.38 -12.48
CA LYS A 89 10.59 16.55 -11.62
C LYS A 89 9.49 17.61 -11.67
N ASP A 90 8.86 17.79 -12.82
CA ASP A 90 7.89 18.87 -13.05
C ASP A 90 6.54 18.66 -12.33
N PHE A 91 6.36 17.50 -11.70
CA PHE A 91 5.15 17.11 -10.98
C PHE A 91 5.33 17.09 -9.46
N ILE A 92 6.52 17.46 -8.96
CA ILE A 92 6.83 17.36 -7.54
C ILE A 92 6.74 18.72 -6.88
N THR A 93 5.83 18.82 -5.90
CA THR A 93 5.75 19.98 -5.00
C THR A 93 7.10 20.21 -4.31
N PRO A 94 7.62 21.45 -4.26
CA PRO A 94 8.91 21.70 -3.61
C PRO A 94 8.87 21.45 -2.10
N LEU A 95 10.04 21.20 -1.50
CA LEU A 95 10.17 20.73 -0.12
C LEU A 95 9.57 21.71 0.90
N ALA A 96 9.74 23.02 0.69
CA ALA A 96 9.24 24.03 1.61
C ALA A 96 7.71 23.99 1.72
N GLU A 97 7.02 23.84 0.60
CA GLU A 97 5.56 23.71 0.55
C GLU A 97 5.09 22.40 1.17
N ARG A 98 5.79 21.28 0.92
CA ARG A 98 5.45 19.99 1.55
C ARG A 98 5.56 20.06 3.08
N ILE A 99 6.62 20.69 3.59
CA ILE A 99 6.79 20.92 5.04
C ILE A 99 5.64 21.79 5.57
N ALA A 100 5.27 22.86 4.85
CA ALA A 100 4.16 23.72 5.25
C ALA A 100 2.81 22.98 5.27
N PHE A 101 2.54 22.10 4.30
CA PHE A 101 1.35 21.24 4.32
C PHE A 101 1.34 20.31 5.54
N GLN A 102 2.46 19.63 5.81
CA GLN A 102 2.59 18.73 6.97
C GLN A 102 2.40 19.47 8.30
N GLN A 103 2.89 20.69 8.43
CA GLN A 103 2.68 21.52 9.62
C GLN A 103 1.22 21.92 9.79
N LYS A 104 0.49 22.14 8.69
CA LYS A 104 -0.94 22.47 8.72
C LYS A 104 -1.83 21.25 9.00
N CYS A 105 -1.39 20.05 8.61
CA CYS A 105 -2.04 18.79 9.00
C CYS A 105 -1.04 17.64 9.05
N GLU A 106 -0.93 17.00 10.22
CA GLU A 106 0.02 15.90 10.45
C GLU A 106 -0.28 14.62 9.66
N PHE A 107 -1.48 14.49 9.10
CA PHE A 107 -1.90 13.33 8.31
C PHE A 107 -1.57 13.46 6.81
N THR A 108 -0.92 14.56 6.41
CA THR A 108 -0.71 14.87 5.00
C THR A 108 0.25 13.90 4.34
N PHE A 109 1.46 13.71 4.88
CA PHE A 109 2.47 12.82 4.31
C PHE A 109 2.81 11.70 5.28
N HIS A 110 2.85 10.48 4.74
CA HIS A 110 3.24 9.29 5.49
C HIS A 110 4.26 8.49 4.70
N SER A 111 5.36 8.13 5.37
CA SER A 111 6.42 7.33 4.79
C SER A 111 6.35 5.88 5.27
N LEU A 112 6.67 4.97 4.36
CA LEU A 112 7.09 3.61 4.66
C LEU A 112 8.61 3.55 4.57
N LYS A 113 9.24 3.13 5.66
CA LYS A 113 10.69 2.97 5.76
C LYS A 113 11.06 1.50 5.95
N ALA A 114 12.17 1.10 5.34
CA ALA A 114 12.81 -0.19 5.57
C ALA A 114 14.30 0.05 5.85
N HIS A 115 14.81 -0.50 6.96
CA HIS A 115 16.18 -0.27 7.43
C HIS A 115 16.53 1.22 7.52
N GLY A 116 15.58 2.02 8.02
CA GLY A 116 15.74 3.46 8.23
C GLY A 116 15.70 4.34 6.97
N LYS A 117 15.49 3.77 5.78
CA LYS A 117 15.37 4.52 4.52
C LYS A 117 13.95 4.54 4.01
N VAL A 118 13.52 5.64 3.39
CA VAL A 118 12.19 5.72 2.76
C VAL A 118 12.18 4.83 1.52
N VAL A 119 11.22 3.90 1.47
CA VAL A 119 11.02 3.00 0.33
C VAL A 119 9.68 3.24 -0.37
N GLY A 120 8.80 4.03 0.23
CA GLY A 120 7.54 4.46 -0.35
C GLY A 120 6.83 5.46 0.54
N TYR A 121 5.82 6.12 0.00
CA TYR A 121 5.03 7.12 0.73
C TYR A 121 3.67 7.33 0.09
N PHE A 122 2.75 7.90 0.86
CA PHE A 122 1.51 8.45 0.33
C PHE A 122 1.26 9.85 0.85
N SER A 123 0.40 10.59 0.14
CA SER A 123 -0.10 11.90 0.55
C SER A 123 -1.63 11.96 0.59
N LEU A 124 -2.17 12.61 1.62
CA LEU A 124 -3.60 12.85 1.83
C LEU A 124 -3.87 14.34 1.96
N PHE A 125 -4.86 14.81 1.21
CA PHE A 125 -5.27 16.20 1.26
C PHE A 125 -6.76 16.34 1.51
N ARG A 126 -7.13 17.39 2.25
CA ARG A 126 -8.48 17.94 2.26
C ARG A 126 -8.41 19.27 1.54
N PHE A 127 -9.24 19.46 0.53
CA PHE A 127 -9.34 20.71 -0.20
C PHE A 127 -10.73 21.33 -0.01
N THR A 128 -10.89 22.56 -0.47
CA THR A 128 -12.23 23.10 -0.73
C THR A 128 -12.90 22.29 -1.84
N ASP A 129 -14.23 22.14 -1.79
CA ASP A 129 -14.97 21.38 -2.81
C ASP A 129 -14.72 21.92 -4.22
N THR A 130 -14.72 23.25 -4.38
CA THR A 130 -14.43 23.92 -5.65
C THR A 130 -13.05 23.57 -6.20
N PHE A 131 -12.03 23.46 -5.35
CA PHE A 131 -10.67 23.14 -5.80
C PHE A 131 -10.51 21.64 -6.08
N LEU A 132 -11.10 20.78 -5.23
CA LEU A 132 -11.14 19.34 -5.47
C LEU A 132 -11.80 19.04 -6.81
N ASP A 133 -12.96 19.64 -7.09
CA ASP A 133 -13.66 19.45 -8.36
C ASP A 133 -12.79 19.84 -9.56
N LYS A 134 -12.04 20.95 -9.47
CA LYS A 134 -11.10 21.36 -10.52
C LYS A 134 -9.98 20.35 -10.74
N ILE A 135 -9.45 19.74 -9.68
CA ILE A 135 -8.45 18.66 -9.80
C ILE A 135 -9.08 17.44 -10.49
N LEU A 136 -10.26 17.00 -10.03
CA LEU A 136 -10.95 15.82 -10.56
C LEU A 136 -11.32 15.98 -12.04
N HIS A 137 -11.74 17.17 -12.46
CA HIS A 137 -12.04 17.48 -13.86
C HIS A 137 -10.79 17.77 -14.71
N GLY A 138 -9.62 17.86 -14.10
CA GLY A 138 -8.37 18.18 -14.81
C GLY A 138 -8.24 19.62 -15.27
N GLU A 139 -9.03 20.54 -14.68
CA GLU A 139 -8.85 21.99 -14.83
C GLU A 139 -7.63 22.50 -14.04
N GLN A 140 -7.26 21.76 -12.98
CA GLN A 140 -6.05 21.95 -12.20
C GLN A 140 -5.22 20.67 -12.17
N VAL A 141 -3.92 20.87 -11.97
CA VAL A 141 -2.92 19.80 -11.79
C VAL A 141 -2.30 19.93 -10.41
N GLU A 142 -1.85 18.82 -9.85
CA GLU A 142 -1.45 18.68 -8.45
C GLU A 142 -0.24 19.55 -8.09
N ARG A 143 0.65 19.82 -9.05
CA ARG A 143 1.77 20.76 -8.84
C ARG A 143 1.35 22.20 -8.53
N ASN A 144 0.10 22.58 -8.84
CA ASN A 144 -0.43 23.92 -8.57
C ASN A 144 -1.07 24.03 -7.18
N ILE A 145 -1.11 22.95 -6.40
CA ILE A 145 -1.65 22.97 -5.04
C ILE A 145 -0.82 23.93 -4.19
N THR A 146 -1.49 24.91 -3.58
CA THR A 146 -0.88 25.84 -2.62
C THR A 146 -1.40 25.61 -1.21
N ILE A 147 -0.76 26.24 -0.22
CA ILE A 147 -1.18 26.15 1.19
C ILE A 147 -2.57 26.74 1.43
N HIS A 148 -3.05 27.60 0.53
CA HIS A 148 -4.36 28.23 0.60
C HIS A 148 -5.48 27.31 0.12
N ASP A 149 -5.19 26.41 -0.81
CA ASP A 149 -6.16 25.42 -1.31
C ASP A 149 -6.38 24.28 -0.31
N PHE A 150 -5.36 24.03 0.51
CA PHE A 150 -5.32 22.98 1.53
C PHE A 150 -6.07 23.37 2.81
N LEU A 151 -6.95 22.49 3.30
CA LEU A 151 -7.69 22.65 4.55
C LEU A 151 -7.18 21.65 5.62
N PRO A 152 -7.14 22.03 6.91
CA PRO A 152 -6.83 21.09 7.97
C PRO A 152 -7.94 20.04 8.10
N PHE A 153 -7.63 18.86 8.62
CA PHE A 153 -8.66 17.86 8.92
C PHE A 153 -9.42 18.29 10.18
N THR A 154 -10.75 18.41 10.09
CA THR A 154 -11.59 18.77 11.24
C THR A 154 -12.38 17.55 11.71
N ARG A 155 -12.70 17.51 13.01
CA ARG A 155 -13.60 16.50 13.58
C ARG A 155 -15.03 17.01 13.51
N LEU A 156 -15.99 16.09 13.53
CA LEU A 156 -17.45 16.36 13.59
C LEU A 156 -18.05 17.06 12.36
N GLU A 157 -17.23 17.53 11.43
CA GLU A 157 -17.65 18.03 10.12
C GLU A 157 -17.28 17.01 9.06
N SER A 158 -18.19 16.79 8.11
CA SER A 158 -17.93 15.91 6.99
C SER A 158 -17.02 16.56 5.97
N PHE A 159 -16.10 15.77 5.39
CA PHE A 159 -15.23 16.23 4.31
C PHE A 159 -14.81 15.09 3.38
N ASN A 160 -14.38 15.49 2.19
CA ASN A 160 -13.77 14.61 1.20
C ASN A 160 -12.25 14.60 1.35
N LEU A 161 -11.64 13.43 1.11
CA LEU A 161 -10.20 13.26 1.04
C LEU A 161 -9.74 13.07 -0.39
N TYR A 162 -8.54 13.53 -0.69
CA TYR A 162 -7.83 13.30 -1.94
C TYR A 162 -6.49 12.61 -1.68
N ILE A 163 -6.29 11.43 -2.27
CA ILE A 163 -4.98 10.77 -2.33
C ILE A 163 -4.28 11.28 -3.59
N ASP A 164 -3.28 12.13 -3.37
CA ASP A 164 -2.48 12.73 -4.44
C ASP A 164 -1.39 11.77 -4.93
N VAL A 165 -0.62 11.21 -3.99
CA VAL A 165 0.43 10.24 -4.31
C VAL A 165 0.27 8.98 -3.49
N LEU A 166 0.51 7.84 -4.12
CA LEU A 166 0.91 6.59 -3.49
C LEU A 166 2.03 5.99 -4.35
N ALA A 167 3.26 6.04 -3.85
CA ALA A 167 4.44 5.66 -4.62
C ALA A 167 5.36 4.75 -3.81
N ILE A 168 5.97 3.79 -4.51
CA ILE A 168 7.06 2.95 -4.01
C ILE A 168 8.28 3.23 -4.89
N ASP A 169 9.48 3.22 -4.31
CA ASP A 169 10.70 3.51 -5.06
C ASP A 169 10.84 2.60 -6.29
N PRO A 170 10.84 3.17 -7.51
CA PRO A 170 10.92 2.37 -8.73
C PRO A 170 12.25 1.64 -8.89
N LEU A 171 13.31 2.00 -8.15
CA LEU A 171 14.60 1.30 -8.19
C LEU A 171 14.59 -0.05 -7.46
N LEU A 172 13.56 -0.32 -6.65
CA LEU A 172 13.42 -1.61 -5.96
C LEU A 172 13.02 -2.72 -6.94
N SER A 173 13.37 -3.96 -6.58
CA SER A 173 12.96 -5.13 -7.33
C SER A 173 11.43 -5.25 -7.38
N HIS A 174 10.89 -5.83 -8.46
CA HIS A 174 9.44 -5.96 -8.65
C HIS A 174 8.73 -6.64 -7.46
N HIS A 175 9.35 -7.67 -6.87
CA HIS A 175 8.79 -8.36 -5.70
C HIS A 175 8.69 -7.43 -4.48
N LEU A 176 9.76 -6.68 -4.17
CA LEU A 176 9.75 -5.72 -3.07
C LEU A 176 8.78 -4.58 -3.31
N ARG A 177 8.67 -4.08 -4.55
CA ARG A 177 7.69 -3.04 -4.89
C ARG A 177 6.26 -3.49 -4.61
N ASN A 178 5.91 -4.71 -5.03
CA ASN A 178 4.58 -5.26 -4.79
C ASN A 178 4.31 -5.48 -3.29
N LEU A 179 5.32 -5.97 -2.56
CA LEU A 179 5.23 -6.14 -1.11
C LEU A 179 4.98 -4.81 -0.41
N TYR A 180 5.85 -3.82 -0.65
CA TYR A 180 5.78 -2.51 -0.02
C TYR A 180 4.54 -1.72 -0.45
N ALA A 181 4.07 -1.86 -1.69
CA ALA A 181 2.78 -1.30 -2.10
C ALA A 181 1.62 -1.87 -1.27
N GLY A 182 1.60 -3.19 -1.06
CA GLY A 182 0.59 -3.83 -0.22
C GLY A 182 0.64 -3.36 1.24
N LEU A 183 1.84 -3.24 1.80
CA LEU A 183 2.08 -2.71 3.13
C LEU A 183 1.66 -1.22 3.25
N LEU A 184 1.96 -0.41 2.24
CA LEU A 184 1.61 1.02 2.23
C LEU A 184 0.10 1.24 2.14
N VAL A 185 -0.58 0.50 1.25
CA VAL A 185 -2.06 0.48 1.17
C VAL A 185 -2.66 -0.01 2.48
N SER A 186 -2.03 -0.97 3.14
CA SER A 186 -2.43 -1.43 4.48
C SER A 186 -2.46 -0.31 5.49
N HIS A 187 -1.33 0.38 5.60
CA HIS A 187 -1.16 1.45 6.56
C HIS A 187 -2.13 2.60 6.28
N LEU A 188 -2.32 2.97 5.01
CA LEU A 188 -3.31 3.95 4.60
C LEU A 188 -4.71 3.60 5.10
N PHE A 189 -5.18 2.37 4.87
CA PHE A 189 -6.52 1.98 5.32
C PHE A 189 -6.63 1.90 6.84
N HIS A 190 -5.58 1.45 7.53
CA HIS A 190 -5.55 1.48 8.98
C HIS A 190 -5.64 2.92 9.52
N LEU A 191 -4.92 3.86 8.90
CA LEU A 191 -5.00 5.28 9.23
C LEU A 191 -6.42 5.82 9.02
N LEU A 192 -7.05 5.53 7.89
CA LEU A 192 -8.42 5.98 7.59
C LEU A 192 -9.44 5.47 8.61
N VAL A 193 -9.36 4.19 8.98
CA VAL A 193 -10.22 3.59 10.03
C VAL A 193 -9.94 4.25 11.39
N SER A 194 -8.67 4.53 11.70
CA SER A 194 -8.29 5.24 12.93
C SER A 194 -8.87 6.65 12.97
N LEU A 195 -8.78 7.41 11.88
CA LEU A 195 -9.37 8.75 11.78
C LEU A 195 -10.89 8.70 12.03
N GLN A 196 -11.63 7.78 11.41
CA GLN A 196 -13.07 7.67 11.68
C GLN A 196 -13.39 7.33 13.13
N LYS A 197 -12.65 6.38 13.74
CA LYS A 197 -12.79 6.04 15.17
C LYS A 197 -12.52 7.24 16.09
N ASN A 198 -11.73 8.21 15.64
CA ASN A 198 -11.39 9.42 16.37
C ASN A 198 -12.27 10.64 16.00
N GLY A 199 -13.42 10.42 15.33
CA GLY A 199 -14.43 11.45 15.07
C GLY A 199 -14.17 12.32 13.84
N TYR A 200 -13.27 11.90 12.95
CA TYR A 200 -13.13 12.50 11.63
C TYR A 200 -14.18 11.90 10.69
N LEU A 201 -15.07 12.74 10.16
CA LEU A 201 -16.17 12.30 9.30
C LEU A 201 -15.71 12.42 7.83
N ILE A 202 -15.18 11.33 7.29
CA ILE A 202 -14.73 11.28 5.90
C ILE A 202 -15.86 10.69 5.05
N ASP A 203 -16.42 11.46 4.11
CA ASP A 203 -17.51 11.01 3.23
C ASP A 203 -16.99 10.10 2.12
N LYS A 204 -16.03 10.64 1.36
CA LYS A 204 -15.45 9.99 0.19
C LYS A 204 -13.96 10.23 0.15
N ILE A 205 -13.26 9.27 -0.45
CA ILE A 205 -11.85 9.39 -0.80
C ILE A 205 -11.75 9.37 -2.32
N TYR A 206 -11.06 10.34 -2.89
CA TYR A 206 -10.79 10.43 -4.31
C TYR A 206 -9.32 10.17 -4.59
N THR A 207 -9.03 9.66 -5.79
CA THR A 207 -7.68 9.63 -6.33
C THR A 207 -7.75 9.65 -7.85
N ILE A 208 -6.63 9.98 -8.48
CA ILE A 208 -6.49 9.98 -9.93
C ILE A 208 -5.36 9.06 -10.32
N THR A 209 -5.63 8.20 -11.30
CA THR A 209 -4.67 7.27 -11.87
C THR A 209 -4.34 7.66 -13.29
N SER A 210 -3.13 7.34 -13.73
CA SER A 210 -2.63 7.59 -15.09
C SER A 210 -1.98 6.36 -15.74
N THR A 211 -1.93 5.24 -15.02
CA THR A 211 -1.30 3.99 -15.47
C THR A 211 -2.24 2.80 -15.26
N ARG A 212 -2.02 1.72 -16.01
CA ARG A 212 -2.82 0.50 -15.85
C ARG A 212 -2.59 -0.16 -14.48
N GLU A 213 -1.37 -0.06 -13.96
CA GLU A 213 -0.99 -0.58 -12.66
C GLU A 213 -1.74 0.15 -11.54
N SER A 214 -1.83 1.48 -11.61
CA SER A 214 -2.57 2.28 -10.65
C SER A 214 -4.08 2.07 -10.76
N ASP A 215 -4.63 1.92 -11.97
CA ASP A 215 -6.02 1.50 -12.20
C ASP A 215 -6.35 0.15 -11.53
N ASN A 216 -5.48 -0.84 -11.71
CA ASN A 216 -5.66 -2.16 -11.10
C ASN A 216 -5.58 -2.09 -9.57
N LEU A 217 -4.69 -1.25 -9.03
CA LEU A 217 -4.57 -1.06 -7.59
C LEU A 217 -5.83 -0.41 -7.01
N ALA A 218 -6.30 0.68 -7.60
CA ALA A 218 -7.52 1.37 -7.18
C ALA A 218 -8.74 0.43 -7.19
N ALA A 219 -8.94 -0.31 -8.28
CA ALA A 219 -10.02 -1.29 -8.39
C ALA A 219 -9.95 -2.37 -7.29
N ARG A 220 -8.76 -2.93 -7.04
CA ARG A 220 -8.55 -3.95 -5.98
C ARG A 220 -8.73 -3.38 -4.58
N ALA A 221 -8.43 -2.10 -4.40
CA ALA A 221 -8.64 -1.35 -3.17
C ALA A 221 -10.12 -0.98 -2.94
N GLY A 222 -11.02 -1.33 -3.86
CA GLY A 222 -12.47 -1.12 -3.75
C GLY A 222 -12.95 0.23 -4.27
N PHE A 223 -12.08 1.03 -4.89
CA PHE A 223 -12.49 2.27 -5.54
C PHE A 223 -13.35 1.97 -6.77
N GLN A 224 -14.22 2.91 -7.09
CA GLN A 224 -15.11 2.89 -8.24
C GLN A 224 -14.70 4.00 -9.21
N LYS A 225 -14.73 3.70 -10.51
CA LYS A 225 -14.46 4.72 -11.54
C LYS A 225 -15.60 5.74 -11.54
N VAL A 226 -15.25 7.02 -11.41
CA VAL A 226 -16.21 8.12 -11.59
C VAL A 226 -16.41 8.31 -13.10
N GLN A 227 -17.66 8.32 -13.54
CA GLN A 227 -18.01 8.59 -14.95
C GLN A 227 -17.90 10.08 -15.27
N THR A 228 -16.71 10.65 -15.13
CA THR A 228 -16.40 12.01 -15.56
C THR A 228 -15.31 11.97 -16.63
N ARG A 229 -15.36 12.91 -17.57
CA ARG A 229 -14.30 13.10 -18.55
C ARG A 229 -13.33 14.14 -17.97
N SER A 230 -12.16 13.69 -17.54
CA SER A 230 -11.07 14.62 -17.24
C SER A 230 -10.65 15.34 -18.52
N LEU A 231 -10.44 16.66 -18.43
CA LEU A 231 -9.88 17.46 -19.52
C LEU A 231 -8.43 17.09 -19.81
N ALA A 232 -7.73 16.53 -18.82
CA ALA A 232 -6.38 16.03 -18.97
C ALA A 232 -6.38 14.60 -19.52
N PRO A 233 -5.61 14.31 -20.58
CA PRO A 233 -5.61 13.00 -21.22
C PRO A 233 -5.12 11.91 -20.27
N ASN A 234 -5.67 10.71 -20.41
CA ASN A 234 -5.27 9.50 -19.68
C ASN A 234 -5.44 9.54 -18.15
N ARG A 235 -6.14 10.53 -17.59
CA ARG A 235 -6.50 10.55 -16.16
C ARG A 235 -7.83 9.85 -15.95
N VAL A 236 -7.86 8.90 -15.02
CA VAL A 236 -9.09 8.25 -14.57
C VAL A 236 -9.34 8.64 -13.12
N VAL A 237 -10.53 9.18 -12.86
CA VAL A 237 -10.95 9.56 -11.51
C VAL A 237 -11.57 8.35 -10.82
N TRP A 238 -11.15 8.12 -9.59
CA TRP A 238 -11.63 7.05 -8.73
C TRP A 238 -12.20 7.62 -7.44
N GLU A 239 -13.30 7.05 -6.96
CA GLU A 239 -13.90 7.37 -5.67
C GLU A 239 -14.08 6.11 -4.80
N LEU A 240 -13.93 6.28 -3.49
CA LEU A 240 -14.24 5.28 -2.48
C LEU A 240 -15.15 5.93 -1.43
N PRO A 241 -16.46 5.63 -1.45
CA PRO A 241 -17.38 6.06 -0.38
C PRO A 241 -17.00 5.37 0.94
N LEU A 242 -16.77 6.13 2.00
CA LEU A 242 -16.28 5.58 3.28
C LEU A 242 -17.44 5.36 4.27
N GLY A 243 -18.44 4.56 3.86
CA GLY A 243 -19.56 4.15 4.71
C GLY A 243 -19.24 2.94 5.61
N GLU A 244 -20.12 2.61 6.56
CA GLU A 244 -19.93 1.52 7.53
C GLU A 244 -19.53 0.18 6.88
N LYS A 245 -20.13 -0.16 5.74
CA LYS A 245 -19.82 -1.39 5.00
C LYS A 245 -18.38 -1.41 4.49
N GLN A 246 -17.89 -0.29 3.97
CA GLN A 246 -16.51 -0.17 3.51
C GLN A 246 -15.54 -0.20 4.68
N VAL A 247 -15.86 0.42 5.82
CA VAL A 247 -15.05 0.32 7.03
C VAL A 247 -14.92 -1.13 7.51
N GLN A 248 -16.01 -1.89 7.49
CA GLN A 248 -16.01 -3.32 7.82
C GLN A 248 -15.16 -4.12 6.82
N LEU A 249 -15.31 -3.85 5.51
CA LEU A 249 -14.49 -4.48 4.47
C LEU A 249 -13.00 -4.20 4.68
N LEU A 250 -12.63 -2.93 4.87
CA LEU A 250 -11.27 -2.50 5.14
C LEU A 250 -10.70 -3.13 6.42
N SER A 251 -11.53 -3.30 7.45
CA SER A 251 -11.13 -3.98 8.70
C SER A 251 -10.94 -5.49 8.51
N SER A 252 -11.75 -6.14 7.66
CA SER A 252 -11.68 -7.58 7.38
C SER A 252 -10.49 -7.98 6.50
N PHE A 253 -10.00 -7.06 5.67
CA PHE A 253 -8.85 -7.26 4.79
C PHE A 253 -7.56 -7.64 5.56
N TRP A 254 -7.52 -7.37 6.88
CA TRP A 254 -6.37 -7.63 7.76
C TRP A 254 -6.48 -8.90 8.61
N GLN A 255 -7.64 -9.56 8.63
CA GLN A 255 -7.86 -10.74 9.48
C GLN A 255 -7.59 -12.08 8.76
N GLY A 256 -7.22 -12.06 7.48
CA GLY A 256 -6.98 -13.25 6.64
C GLY A 256 -5.53 -13.40 6.20
#